data_AF-A0AAV5C3A9-F1
#
_entry.id   AF-A0AAV5C3A9-F1
#
_cell.length_a   1.000
_cell.length_b   1.000
_cell.length_c   1.000
_cell.angle_alpha   90.00
_cell.angle_beta   90.00
_cell.angle_gamma   90.00
#
_symmetry.space_group_name_H-M   'P 1'
#
loop_
_entity.id
_entity.type
_entity.pdbx_description
1 polymer ?
#
loop_
_entity_poly.entity_id
_entity_poly.type
_entity_poly.pdbx_seq_one_letter_code
_entity_poly.pdbx_strand_id
1 'polypeptide(L)'
;MAEHIYTYDLLKTCTKDILSVIKPVEDDRNKRLRAIQELTDTVNSVGALRGSPVKPFGSFVSNLYAKSGDLDVSVDLRSGSDLPISKKKKQNALRELMRALQIRGKLLVDLLPNR
;
A
#
# COMPACT_ATOMS: atom_id res chain seq x y z
N MET A 1 17.87 -32.12 -28.32
CA MET A 1 17.85 -32.43 -26.87
C MET A 1 18.82 -31.55 -26.08
N ALA A 2 20.11 -31.49 -26.44
CA ALA A 2 21.10 -30.65 -25.75
C ALA A 2 20.79 -29.13 -25.78
N GLU A 3 20.34 -28.59 -26.92
CA GLU A 3 19.96 -27.17 -27.04
C GLU A 3 18.78 -26.78 -26.15
N HIS A 4 17.83 -27.70 -25.96
CA HIS A 4 16.66 -27.50 -25.12
C HIS A 4 17.02 -27.46 -23.62
N ILE A 5 18.04 -28.23 -23.21
CA ILE A 5 18.59 -28.24 -21.85
C ILE A 5 19.33 -26.92 -21.59
N TYR A 6 20.17 -26.47 -22.53
CA TYR A 6 20.90 -25.20 -22.42
C TYR A 6 19.96 -23.98 -22.32
N THR A 7 18.86 -24.00 -23.10
CA THR A 7 17.85 -22.93 -23.08
C THR A 7 17.12 -22.85 -21.73
N TYR A 8 16.85 -24.00 -21.10
CA TYR A 8 16.21 -24.04 -19.78
C TYR A 8 17.13 -23.51 -18.68
N ASP A 9 18.42 -23.88 -18.72
CA ASP A 9 19.41 -23.40 -17.75
C ASP A 9 19.67 -21.90 -17.87
N LEU A 10 19.71 -21.38 -19.10
CA LEU A 10 19.80 -19.94 -19.35
C LEU A 10 18.58 -19.21 -18.79
N LEU A 11 17.36 -19.67 -19.12
CA LEU A 11 16.12 -19.07 -18.61
C LEU A 11 16.08 -19.06 -17.07
N LYS A 12 16.47 -20.17 -16.44
CA LYS A 12 16.53 -20.30 -14.98
C LYS A 12 17.52 -19.32 -14.36
N THR A 13 18.69 -19.15 -14.98
CA THR A 13 19.72 -18.20 -14.52
C THR A 13 19.23 -16.76 -14.66
N CYS A 14 18.73 -16.38 -15.85
CA CYS A 14 18.15 -15.05 -16.08
C CYS A 14 17.02 -14.74 -15.10
N THR A 15 16.14 -15.71 -14.82
CA THR A 15 15.03 -15.52 -13.87
C THR A 15 15.56 -15.27 -12.45
N LYS A 16 16.57 -16.02 -12.01
CA LYS A 16 17.19 -15.81 -10.70
C LYS A 16 17.86 -14.45 -10.60
N ASP A 17 18.55 -14.03 -11.66
CA ASP A 17 19.23 -12.73 -11.70
C ASP A 17 18.23 -11.59 -11.60
N ILE A 18 17.13 -11.64 -12.37
CA ILE A 18 16.03 -10.66 -12.27
C ILE A 18 15.48 -10.64 -10.84
N LEU A 19 15.15 -11.80 -10.27
CA LEU A 19 14.60 -11.89 -8.92
C LEU A 19 15.57 -11.35 -7.86
N SER A 20 16.89 -11.52 -8.04
CA SER A 20 17.89 -10.99 -7.11
C SER A 20 17.90 -9.46 -7.06
N VAL A 21 17.52 -8.80 -8.16
CA VAL A 21 17.47 -7.35 -8.28
C VAL A 21 16.12 -6.79 -7.83
N ILE A 22 15.01 -7.44 -8.22
CA ILE A 22 13.68 -6.87 -8.00
C ILE A 22 13.05 -7.28 -6.67
N LYS A 23 13.50 -8.38 -6.04
CA LYS A 23 12.88 -8.82 -4.79
C LYS A 23 13.17 -7.82 -3.66
N PRO A 24 12.16 -7.49 -2.84
CA PRO A 24 12.35 -6.69 -1.65
C PRO A 24 13.24 -7.44 -0.65
N VAL A 25 14.06 -6.69 0.08
CA VAL A 25 14.77 -7.21 1.26
C VAL A 25 14.01 -6.85 2.54
N GLU A 26 14.43 -7.40 3.68
CA GLU A 26 13.72 -7.21 4.95
C GLU A 26 13.59 -5.72 5.35
N ASP A 27 14.59 -4.89 5.05
CA ASP A 27 14.49 -3.45 5.30
C ASP A 27 13.39 -2.78 4.45
N ASP A 28 13.21 -3.21 3.19
CA ASP A 28 12.13 -2.70 2.34
C ASP A 28 10.75 -3.07 2.90
N ARG A 29 10.63 -4.25 3.52
CA ARG A 29 9.42 -4.68 4.25
C ARG A 29 9.22 -3.84 5.51
N ASN A 30 10.26 -3.63 6.30
CA ASN A 30 10.20 -2.83 7.53
C ASN A 30 9.81 -1.37 7.26
N LYS A 31 10.30 -0.77 6.17
CA LYS A 31 9.89 0.57 5.72
C LYS A 31 8.38 0.64 5.44
N ARG A 32 7.82 -0.37 4.76
CA ARG A 32 6.38 -0.46 4.50
C ARG A 32 5.57 -0.63 5.79
N LEU A 33 6.03 -1.45 6.73
CA LEU A 33 5.38 -1.60 8.04
C LEU A 33 5.37 -0.28 8.84
N ARG A 34 6.48 0.47 8.82
CA ARG A 34 6.53 1.81 9.42
C ARG A 34 5.56 2.78 8.74
N ALA A 35 5.49 2.79 7.41
CA ALA A 35 4.54 3.63 6.68
C ALA A 35 3.07 3.29 7.03
N ILE A 36 2.72 2.01 7.19
CA ILE A 36 1.38 1.60 7.65
C ILE A 36 1.11 2.13 9.06
N GLN A 37 2.09 2.05 9.96
CA GLN A 37 1.93 2.56 11.32
C GLN A 37 1.75 4.08 11.34
N GLU A 38 2.57 4.83 10.59
CA GLU A 38 2.46 6.28 10.47
C GLU A 38 1.10 6.72 9.87
N LEU A 39 0.62 5.99 8.86
CA LEU A 39 -0.71 6.21 8.31
C LEU A 39 -1.79 5.90 9.35
N THR A 40 -1.65 4.83 10.12
CA THR A 40 -2.58 4.45 11.21
C THR A 40 -2.66 5.54 12.28
N ASP A 41 -1.52 6.09 12.69
CA ASP A 41 -1.49 7.18 13.67
C ASP A 41 -2.12 8.45 13.12
N THR A 42 -1.93 8.72 11.82
CA THR A 42 -2.54 9.87 11.14
C THR A 42 -4.05 9.71 11.02
N VAL A 43 -4.53 8.55 10.59
CA VAL A 43 -5.95 8.19 10.54
C VAL A 43 -6.61 8.36 11.91
N ASN A 44 -5.94 7.91 12.98
CA ASN A 44 -6.44 8.05 14.35
C ASN A 44 -6.47 9.50 14.86
N SER A 45 -5.69 10.40 14.27
CA SER A 45 -5.75 11.84 14.57
C SER A 45 -6.90 12.58 13.86
N VAL A 46 -7.49 11.97 12.83
CA VAL A 46 -8.63 12.53 12.08
C VAL A 46 -9.93 12.09 12.74
N GLY A 47 -10.72 13.04 13.24
CA GLY A 47 -11.95 12.76 13.99
C GLY A 47 -12.93 11.84 13.24
N ALA A 48 -13.14 12.07 11.94
CA ALA A 48 -14.04 11.27 11.10
C ALA A 48 -13.56 9.83 10.84
N LEU A 49 -12.27 9.54 11.08
CA LEU A 49 -11.62 8.25 10.83
C LEU A 49 -11.08 7.60 12.11
N ARG A 50 -11.29 8.21 13.27
CA ARG A 50 -10.71 7.73 14.51
C ARG A 50 -11.22 6.32 14.84
N GLY A 51 -10.30 5.39 15.04
CA GLY A 51 -10.64 3.98 15.27
C GLY A 51 -11.01 3.20 14.01
N SER A 52 -10.92 3.80 12.81
CA SER A 52 -11.00 3.08 11.55
C SER A 52 -9.81 2.14 11.40
N PRO A 53 -10.02 0.86 11.06
CA PRO A 53 -8.92 -0.05 10.82
C PRO A 53 -8.21 0.33 9.52
N VAL A 54 -6.88 0.30 9.57
CA VAL A 54 -5.98 0.50 8.43
C VAL A 54 -5.42 -0.87 8.07
N LYS A 55 -5.63 -1.33 6.84
CA LYS A 55 -5.24 -2.67 6.40
C LYS A 55 -4.47 -2.61 5.09
N PRO A 56 -3.29 -3.25 4.99
CA PRO A 56 -2.67 -3.42 3.69
C PRO A 56 -3.51 -4.36 2.81
N PHE A 57 -3.44 -4.17 1.50
CA PHE A 57 -4.00 -5.09 0.52
C PHE A 57 -3.06 -5.24 -0.68
N GLY A 58 -3.52 -5.94 -1.72
CA GLY A 58 -2.78 -6.07 -2.97
C GLY A 58 -1.48 -6.88 -2.82
N SER A 59 -0.46 -6.45 -3.56
CA SER A 59 0.79 -7.18 -3.74
C SER A 59 1.56 -7.42 -2.43
N PHE A 60 1.44 -6.50 -1.48
CA PHE A 60 2.10 -6.61 -0.18
C PHE A 60 1.60 -7.80 0.64
N VAL A 61 0.28 -8.05 0.64
CA VAL A 61 -0.33 -9.15 1.39
C VAL A 61 -0.05 -10.50 0.75
N SER A 62 0.01 -10.57 -0.58
CA SER A 62 0.33 -11.80 -1.32
C SER A 62 1.84 -12.12 -1.36
N ASN A 63 2.68 -11.24 -0.80
CA ASN A 63 4.14 -11.34 -0.88
C ASN A 63 4.68 -11.39 -2.33
N LEU A 64 3.94 -10.79 -3.28
CA LEU A 64 4.27 -10.70 -4.70
C LEU A 64 4.49 -9.24 -5.11
N TYR A 65 5.38 -8.56 -4.41
CA TYR A 65 5.75 -7.16 -4.67
C TYR A 65 7.23 -7.05 -4.98
N ALA A 66 7.59 -6.08 -5.84
CA ALA A 66 8.97 -5.72 -6.10
C ALA A 66 9.47 -4.73 -5.03
N LYS A 67 10.79 -4.55 -4.94
CA LYS A 67 11.44 -3.56 -4.07
C LYS A 67 10.85 -2.16 -4.24
N SER A 68 10.61 -1.75 -5.48
CA SER A 68 9.99 -0.47 -5.87
C SER A 68 8.46 -0.55 -6.05
N GLY A 69 7.82 -1.65 -5.68
CA GLY A 69 6.38 -1.82 -5.80
C GLY A 69 5.62 -0.96 -4.78
N ASP A 70 4.43 -0.51 -5.18
CA ASP A 70 3.55 0.30 -4.36
C ASP A 70 3.09 -0.43 -3.09
N LEU A 71 2.70 0.36 -2.09
CA LEU A 71 2.07 -0.13 -0.87
C LEU A 71 0.60 0.28 -0.86
N ASP A 72 -0.25 -0.67 -1.19
CA ASP A 72 -1.70 -0.48 -1.19
C ASP A 72 -2.28 -0.63 0.22
N VAL A 73 -2.99 0.40 0.70
CA VAL A 73 -3.60 0.42 2.04
C VAL A 73 -5.04 0.90 1.98
N SER A 74 -5.94 0.20 2.67
CA SER A 74 -7.33 0.59 2.83
C SER A 74 -7.61 1.11 4.24
N VAL A 75 -8.57 2.04 4.34
CA VAL A 75 -9.09 2.56 5.60
C VAL A 75 -10.59 2.32 5.63
N ASP A 76 -11.06 1.44 6.52
CA ASP A 76 -12.49 1.17 6.61
C ASP A 76 -13.20 2.27 7.40
N LEU A 77 -14.02 3.04 6.69
CA LEU A 77 -14.96 3.95 7.31
C LEU A 77 -16.07 3.11 7.97
N ARG A 78 -15.94 2.79 9.26
CA ARG A 78 -17.05 2.17 10.01
C ARG A 78 -18.16 3.20 10.16
N SER A 79 -19.32 2.96 9.56
CA SER A 79 -20.56 3.57 10.03
C SER A 79 -21.11 2.64 11.10
N GLY A 80 -21.52 3.16 12.27
CA GLY A 80 -22.20 2.36 13.31
C GLY A 80 -23.59 1.85 12.89
N SER A 81 -23.89 1.88 11.59
CA SER A 81 -25.14 1.53 10.93
C SER A 81 -24.80 0.70 9.70
N ASP A 82 -25.59 -0.31 9.35
CA ASP A 82 -25.45 -1.06 8.09
C ASP A 82 -25.74 -0.23 6.82
N LEU A 83 -26.02 1.07 7.00
CA LEU A 83 -26.28 1.99 5.91
C LEU A 83 -25.00 2.34 5.13
N PRO A 84 -25.07 2.33 3.79
CA PRO A 84 -23.95 2.70 2.94
C PRO A 84 -23.53 4.15 3.18
N ILE A 85 -22.22 4.36 3.29
CA ILE A 85 -21.63 5.69 3.46
C ILE A 85 -21.73 6.49 2.16
N SER A 86 -22.28 7.70 2.25
CA SER A 86 -22.43 8.60 1.11
C SER A 86 -21.07 8.98 0.49
N LYS A 87 -21.04 9.18 -0.83
CA LYS A 87 -19.84 9.65 -1.56
C LYS A 87 -19.29 10.94 -0.96
N LYS A 88 -20.16 11.87 -0.56
CA LYS A 88 -19.77 13.13 0.09
C LYS A 88 -19.03 12.91 1.41
N LYS A 89 -19.47 11.97 2.25
CA LYS A 89 -18.81 11.63 3.51
C LYS A 89 -17.43 11.00 3.27
N LYS A 90 -17.30 10.09 2.28
CA LYS A 90 -15.99 9.54 1.87
C LYS A 90 -15.02 10.62 1.43
N GLN A 91 -15.47 11.53 0.55
CA GLN A 91 -14.63 12.63 0.06
C GLN A 91 -14.22 13.60 1.17
N ASN A 92 -15.10 13.91 2.11
CA ASN A 92 -14.75 14.76 3.26
C ASN A 92 -13.68 14.12 4.14
N ALA A 93 -13.86 12.84 4.51
CA ALA A 93 -12.89 12.11 5.31
C ALA A 93 -11.52 12.04 4.61
N LEU A 94 -11.52 11.82 3.28
CA LEU A 94 -10.29 11.81 2.50
C LEU A 94 -9.59 13.18 2.48
N ARG A 95 -10.33 14.28 2.34
CA ARG A 95 -9.76 15.65 2.44
C ARG A 95 -9.16 15.94 3.81
N GLU A 96 -9.82 15.51 4.89
CA GLU A 96 -9.30 15.67 6.25
C GLU A 96 -8.02 14.85 6.46
N LEU A 97 -8.00 13.61 5.97
CA LEU A 97 -6.82 12.76 6.02
C LEU A 97 -5.64 13.36 5.25
N MET A 98 -5.87 13.90 4.05
CA MET A 98 -4.84 14.60 3.28
C MET A 98 -4.24 15.77 4.07
N ARG A 99 -5.08 16.60 4.70
CA ARG A 99 -4.60 17.73 5.52
C ARG A 99 -3.75 17.24 6.68
N ALA A 100 -4.17 16.17 7.35
CA ALA A 100 -3.41 15.57 8.44
C ALA A 100 -2.04 15.04 7.97
N LEU A 101 -1.98 14.39 6.80
CA LEU A 101 -0.73 13.91 6.19
C LEU A 101 0.20 15.07 5.81
N GLN A 102 -0.34 16.15 5.23
CA GLN A 102 0.42 17.35 4.86
C GLN A 102 1.00 18.09 6.08
N ILE A 103 0.30 18.07 7.22
CA ILE A 103 0.80 18.65 8.47
C ILE A 103 1.94 17.79 9.05
N ARG A 104 1.82 16.47 8.98
CA ARG A 104 2.80 15.53 9.53
C ARG A 104 4.06 15.36 8.67
N GLY A 105 4.03 15.71 7.39
CA GLY A 105 5.22 15.67 6.53
C GLY A 105 5.07 16.41 5.20
N LYS A 106 6.18 16.63 4.49
CA LYS A 106 6.21 17.15 3.11
C LYS A 106 5.83 16.04 2.11
N LEU A 107 4.63 15.49 2.22
CA LEU A 107 4.09 14.54 1.24
C LEU A 107 3.40 15.28 0.10
N LEU A 108 3.76 14.96 -1.14
CA LEU A 108 2.90 15.23 -2.28
C LEU A 108 1.70 14.29 -2.18
N VAL A 109 0.52 14.83 -1.90
CA VAL A 109 -0.70 14.05 -1.76
C VAL A 109 -1.66 14.45 -2.87
N ASP A 110 -1.89 13.56 -3.82
CA ASP A 110 -2.85 13.74 -4.90
C ASP A 110 -4.20 13.11 -4.51
N LEU A 111 -5.27 13.92 -4.56
CA LEU A 111 -6.62 13.45 -4.32
C LEU A 111 -7.22 12.89 -5.62
N LEU A 112 -7.68 11.64 -5.59
CA LEU A 112 -8.40 11.01 -6.70
C LEU A 112 -9.85 10.66 -6.28
N PRO A 113 -10.76 11.65 -6.12
CA PRO A 113 -12.05 11.46 -5.44
C PRO A 113 -13.17 10.92 -6.35
N ASN A 114 -12.85 10.65 -7.62
CA ASN A 114 -13.78 10.26 -8.68
C ASN A 114 -13.32 9.05 -9.51
N ARG A 115 -12.29 8.32 -9.05
CA ARG A 115 -12.00 6.99 -9.60
C ARG A 115 -13.02 5.97 -9.12
#